data_AF-A0A4R6SHC9-F1
#
_entry.id   AF-A0A4R6SHC9-F1
#
_cell.length_a   1.000
_cell.length_b   1.000
_cell.length_c   1.000
_cell.angle_alpha   90.00
_cell.angle_beta   90.00
_cell.angle_gamma   90.00
#
_symmetry.space_group_name_H-M   'P 1'
#
loop_
_entity.id
_entity.type
_entity.pdbx_description
1 polymer ?
#
loop_
_entity_poly.entity_id
_entity_poly.type
_entity_poly.pdbx_seq_one_letter_code
_entity_poly.pdbx_strand_id
1 'polypeptide(L)'
;MGDGWRVVPQALRDTQKSFDDTANRWQNLQTSVAGWKLGDGDLGLLGRAAGIIGDYNGSVDQIHTKLGTGYQSLNDASTALNGVAAEYEKQDEAYFEAFGYKEEDLDHVPPPPQVN
;
A
#
# COMPACT_ATOMS: atom_id res chain seq x y z
N MET A 1 -6.33 -12.39 28.11
CA MET A 1 -4.88 -12.11 27.91
C MET A 1 -4.50 -12.80 26.60
N GLY A 2 -4.07 -12.20 25.50
CA GLY A 2 -4.01 -10.81 25.05
C GLY A 2 -3.90 -10.85 23.52
N ASP A 3 -4.91 -10.34 22.80
CA ASP A 3 -4.95 -10.28 21.31
C ASP A 3 -4.15 -9.08 20.75
N GLY A 4 -3.17 -8.57 21.49
CA GLY A 4 -2.45 -7.35 21.10
C GLY A 4 -1.53 -7.51 19.88
N TRP A 5 -1.03 -8.73 19.64
CA TRP A 5 -0.01 -9.00 18.62
C TRP A 5 -0.61 -9.41 17.27
N ARG A 6 -1.72 -10.16 17.25
CA ARG A 6 -2.40 -10.60 16.02
C ARG A 6 -3.02 -9.46 15.20
N VAL A 7 -3.34 -8.34 15.82
CA VAL A 7 -4.03 -7.21 15.16
C VAL A 7 -3.06 -6.38 14.31
N VAL A 8 -1.77 -6.35 14.63
CA VAL A 8 -0.78 -5.50 13.93
C VAL A 8 -0.46 -6.01 12.52
N PRO A 9 -0.15 -7.31 12.30
CA PRO A 9 0.13 -7.82 10.95
C PRO A 9 -1.07 -7.69 10.02
N GLN A 10 -2.27 -8.05 10.49
CA GLN A 10 -3.48 -7.94 9.66
C GLN A 10 -3.78 -6.48 9.28
N ALA A 11 -3.65 -5.53 10.21
CA ALA A 11 -3.84 -4.12 9.91
C ALA A 11 -2.80 -3.58 8.91
N LEU A 12 -1.55 -4.06 8.97
CA LEU A 12 -0.51 -3.72 8.00
C LEU A 12 -0.82 -4.31 6.61
N ARG A 13 -1.32 -5.55 6.54
CA ARG A 13 -1.77 -6.20 5.29
C ARG A 13 -2.97 -5.46 4.67
N ASP A 14 -3.96 -5.09 5.48
CA ASP A 14 -5.14 -4.35 5.03
C ASP A 14 -4.74 -2.96 4.50
N THR A 15 -3.81 -2.29 5.20
CA THR A 15 -3.26 -1.02 4.76
C THR A 15 -2.50 -1.18 3.44
N GLN A 16 -1.59 -2.15 3.35
CA GLN A 16 -0.84 -2.49 2.15
C GLN A 16 -1.77 -2.69 0.94
N LYS A 17 -2.85 -3.48 1.12
CA LYS A 17 -3.86 -3.69 0.09
C LYS A 17 -4.53 -2.38 -0.35
N SER A 18 -4.85 -1.49 0.59
CA SER A 18 -5.43 -0.18 0.27
C SER A 18 -4.48 0.69 -0.57
N PHE A 19 -3.18 0.68 -0.25
CA PHE A 19 -2.16 1.36 -1.05
C PHE A 19 -2.04 0.76 -2.46
N ASP A 20 -2.04 -0.57 -2.56
CA ASP A 20 -1.99 -1.28 -3.85
C ASP A 20 -3.22 -0.97 -4.73
N ASP A 21 -4.42 -1.07 -4.16
CA ASP A 21 -5.68 -0.73 -4.84
C ASP A 21 -5.67 0.72 -5.34
N THR A 22 -5.13 1.64 -4.54
CA THR A 22 -5.01 3.05 -4.91
C THR A 22 -3.98 3.26 -6.01
N ALA A 23 -2.82 2.60 -5.93
CA ALA A 23 -1.79 2.63 -6.96
C ALA A 23 -2.36 2.16 -8.30
N ASN A 24 -3.07 1.02 -8.31
CA ASN A 24 -3.71 0.47 -9.50
C ASN A 24 -4.73 1.44 -10.12
N ARG A 25 -5.53 2.14 -9.30
CA ARG A 25 -6.44 3.20 -9.79
C ARG A 25 -5.69 4.36 -10.44
N TRP A 26 -4.58 4.80 -9.86
CA TRP A 26 -3.76 5.88 -10.42
C TRP A 26 -3.10 5.47 -11.74
N GLN A 27 -2.62 4.24 -11.84
CA GLN A 27 -2.06 3.69 -13.07
C GLN A 27 -3.11 3.60 -14.20
N ASN A 28 -4.34 3.17 -13.87
CA ASN A 28 -5.44 3.12 -14.83
C ASN A 28 -5.84 4.53 -15.31
N LEU A 29 -5.88 5.49 -14.39
CA LEU A 29 -6.15 6.88 -14.75
C LEU A 29 -5.02 7.47 -15.61
N GLN A 30 -3.75 7.21 -15.26
CA GLN A 30 -2.60 7.63 -16.06
C GLN A 30 -2.72 7.13 -17.50
N THR A 31 -3.01 5.85 -17.68
CA THR A 31 -3.21 5.23 -19.00
C THR A 31 -4.35 5.92 -19.77
N SER A 32 -5.42 6.29 -19.07
CA SER A 32 -6.58 6.96 -19.69
C SER A 32 -6.28 8.40 -20.11
N VAL A 33 -5.56 9.15 -19.26
CA VAL A 33 -5.21 10.57 -19.50
C VAL A 33 -4.38 10.76 -20.76
N ALA A 34 -3.52 9.79 -21.10
CA ALA A 34 -2.75 9.84 -22.35
C ALA A 34 -3.65 9.95 -23.60
N GLY A 35 -4.85 9.35 -23.56
CA GLY A 35 -5.83 9.42 -24.64
C GLY A 35 -6.66 10.71 -24.67
N TRP A 36 -6.49 11.62 -23.71
CA TRP A 36 -7.25 12.88 -23.66
C TRP A 36 -6.63 13.99 -24.47
N LYS A 37 -5.49 13.76 -25.12
CA LYS A 37 -4.82 14.75 -25.97
C LYS A 37 -5.70 15.12 -27.17
N LEU A 38 -5.68 16.41 -27.49
CA LEU A 38 -6.31 16.95 -28.68
C LEU A 38 -5.35 16.83 -29.87
N GLY A 39 -5.90 16.49 -31.03
CA GLY A 39 -5.23 16.60 -32.32
C GLY A 39 -5.22 18.02 -32.86
N ASP A 40 -4.36 18.28 -33.83
CA ASP A 40 -4.13 19.61 -34.44
C ASP A 40 -5.39 20.28 -35.03
N GLY A 41 -6.44 19.49 -35.31
CA GLY A 41 -7.69 19.95 -35.91
C GLY A 41 -8.87 20.08 -34.95
N ASP A 42 -8.76 19.58 -33.71
CA ASP A 42 -9.92 19.38 -32.84
C ASP A 42 -10.60 20.69 -32.40
N LEU A 43 -9.83 21.79 -32.39
CA LEU A 43 -10.33 23.13 -32.04
C LEU A 43 -10.38 24.09 -33.25
N GLY A 44 -10.17 23.56 -34.47
CA GLY A 44 -10.12 24.35 -35.70
C GLY A 44 -8.99 25.40 -35.75
N LEU A 45 -9.02 26.23 -36.80
CA LEU A 45 -7.94 27.20 -37.09
C LEU A 45 -7.75 28.26 -35.99
N LEU A 46 -8.85 28.71 -35.37
CA LEU A 46 -8.78 29.71 -34.30
C LEU A 46 -8.17 29.13 -33.01
N GLY A 47 -8.58 27.93 -32.61
CA GLY A 47 -7.99 27.24 -31.46
C GLY A 47 -6.51 26.93 -31.65
N ARG A 48 -6.11 26.59 -32.88
CA ARG A 48 -4.70 26.40 -33.24
C ARG A 48 -3.91 27.70 -33.21
N ALA A 49 -4.43 28.78 -33.81
CA ALA A 49 -3.76 30.09 -33.83
C ALA A 49 -3.59 30.68 -32.42
N ALA A 50 -4.53 30.39 -31.52
CA ALA A 50 -4.50 30.81 -30.13
C ALA A 50 -3.58 29.94 -29.23
N GLY A 51 -2.98 28.87 -29.75
CA GLY A 51 -2.08 27.99 -28.98
C GLY A 51 -2.77 27.07 -27.97
N ILE A 52 -4.11 27.06 -27.92
CA ILE A 52 -4.90 26.36 -26.90
C ILE A 52 -4.62 24.85 -26.89
N ILE A 53 -4.45 24.24 -28.07
CA ILE A 53 -4.13 22.80 -28.19
C ILE A 53 -2.82 22.48 -27.47
N GLY A 54 -1.81 23.33 -27.62
CA GLY A 54 -0.51 23.18 -26.98
C GLY A 54 -0.61 23.28 -25.46
N ASP A 55 -1.28 24.32 -24.96
CA ASP A 55 -1.45 24.55 -23.51
C ASP A 55 -2.25 23.43 -22.84
N TYR A 56 -3.33 22.99 -23.49
CA TYR A 56 -4.14 21.87 -23.02
C TYR A 56 -3.34 20.57 -23.00
N ASN A 57 -2.67 20.22 -24.11
CA ASN A 57 -1.88 18.99 -24.19
C ASN A 57 -0.70 18.99 -23.21
N GLY A 58 -0.07 20.15 -23.00
CA GLY A 58 0.95 20.33 -21.97
C GLY A 58 0.40 20.10 -20.56
N SER A 59 -0.84 20.52 -20.29
CA SER A 59 -1.51 20.24 -19.02
C SER A 59 -1.84 18.75 -18.86
N VAL A 60 -2.30 18.09 -19.93
CA VAL A 60 -2.50 16.63 -19.96
C VAL A 60 -1.20 15.90 -19.64
N ASP A 61 -0.07 16.31 -20.22
CA ASP A 61 1.25 15.72 -19.95
C ASP A 61 1.71 15.90 -18.49
N GLN A 62 1.43 17.06 -17.89
CA GLN A 62 1.72 17.29 -16.47
C GLN A 62 0.88 16.38 -15.57
N ILE A 63 -0.41 16.21 -15.88
CA ILE A 63 -1.29 15.31 -15.12
C ILE A 63 -0.80 13.87 -15.26
N HIS A 64 -0.52 13.42 -16.48
CA HIS A 64 0.01 12.08 -16.75
C HIS A 64 1.29 11.80 -15.94
N THR A 65 2.22 12.77 -15.94
CA THR A 65 3.48 12.65 -15.17
C THR A 65 3.22 12.55 -13.67
N LYS A 66 2.38 13.42 -13.11
CA LYS A 66 2.05 13.42 -11.67
C LYS A 66 1.37 12.12 -11.23
N LEU A 67 0.49 11.57 -12.07
CA LEU A 67 -0.14 10.28 -11.80
C LEU A 67 0.89 9.15 -11.77
N GLY A 68 1.85 9.14 -12.69
CA GLY A 68 2.95 8.16 -12.69
C GLY A 68 3.84 8.25 -11.46
N THR A 69 4.23 9.47 -11.05
CA THR A 69 5.01 9.67 -9.81
C THR A 69 4.24 9.22 -8.57
N GLY A 70 2.94 9.51 -8.50
CA GLY A 70 2.10 9.09 -7.38
C GLY A 70 1.87 7.58 -7.33
N TYR A 71 1.65 6.93 -8.49
CA TYR A 71 1.62 5.47 -8.59
C TYR A 71 2.91 4.85 -8.01
N GLN A 72 4.07 5.34 -8.44
CA GLN A 72 5.37 4.85 -7.96
C GLN A 72 5.46 4.98 -6.43
N SER A 73 5.10 6.15 -5.88
CA SER A 73 5.17 6.42 -4.45
C SER A 73 4.23 5.51 -3.63
N LEU A 74 3.02 5.25 -4.13
CA LEU A 74 2.06 4.35 -3.48
C LEU A 74 2.52 2.89 -3.56
N ASN A 75 3.09 2.47 -4.69
CA ASN A 75 3.63 1.13 -4.87
C ASN A 75 4.84 0.86 -3.96
N ASP A 76 5.73 1.84 -3.82
CA ASP A 76 6.87 1.77 -2.92
C ASP A 76 6.42 1.66 -1.46
N ALA A 77 5.39 2.43 -1.06
CA ALA A 77 4.78 2.34 0.27
C ALA A 77 4.12 0.98 0.53
N SER A 78 3.36 0.45 -0.45
CA SER A 78 2.76 -0.89 -0.40
C SER A 78 3.84 -1.97 -0.18
N THR A 79 4.93 -1.89 -0.94
CA THR A 79 6.07 -2.82 -0.85
C THR A 79 6.73 -2.75 0.53
N ALA A 80 6.95 -1.56 1.07
CA ALA A 80 7.53 -1.37 2.40
C ALA A 80 6.63 -1.94 3.50
N LEU A 81 5.31 -1.68 3.44
CA LEU A 81 4.35 -2.22 4.39
C LEU A 81 4.29 -3.75 4.35
N ASN A 82 4.34 -4.35 3.15
CA ASN A 82 4.42 -5.79 2.99
C ASN A 82 5.67 -6.39 3.66
N GLY A 83 6.84 -5.75 3.46
CA GLY A 83 8.09 -6.17 4.08
C GLY A 83 8.05 -6.11 5.60
N VAL A 84 7.48 -5.03 6.16
CA VAL A 84 7.30 -4.88 7.61
C VAL A 84 6.34 -5.95 8.16
N ALA A 85 5.19 -6.18 7.50
CA ALA A 85 4.24 -7.20 7.92
C ALA A 85 4.87 -8.61 7.94
N ALA A 86 5.63 -8.96 6.89
CA ALA A 86 6.31 -10.25 6.81
C ALA A 86 7.37 -10.45 7.90
N GLU A 87 8.11 -9.40 8.25
CA GLU A 87 9.09 -9.46 9.35
C GLU A 87 8.41 -9.65 10.71
N TYR A 88 7.27 -8.98 10.94
CA TYR A 88 6.47 -9.20 12.15
C TYR A 88 5.93 -10.63 12.22
N GLU A 89 5.36 -11.16 11.12
CA GLU A 89 4.85 -12.53 11.06
C GLU A 89 5.95 -13.55 11.40
N LYS A 90 7.16 -13.37 10.85
CA LYS A 90 8.31 -14.24 11.11
C LYS A 90 8.77 -14.19 12.57
N GLN A 91 8.77 -13.01 13.18
CA GLN A 91 9.13 -12.86 14.59
C GLN A 91 8.09 -13.51 15.51
N ASP A 92 6.81 -13.40 15.17
CA ASP A 92 5.71 -14.02 15.91
C ASP A 92 5.79 -15.55 15.86
N GLU A 93 6.07 -16.12 14.68
CA GLU A 93 6.33 -17.56 14.50
C GLU A 93 7.51 -18.04 15.35
N ALA A 94 8.65 -17.33 15.30
CA ALA A 94 9.83 -17.67 16.07
C ALA A 94 9.59 -17.59 17.60
N TYR A 95 8.77 -16.65 18.05
CA TYR A 95 8.39 -16.52 19.46
C TYR A 95 7.49 -17.67 19.91
N PHE A 96 6.52 -18.05 19.07
CA PHE A 96 5.63 -19.18 19.32
C PHE A 96 6.40 -20.50 19.39
N GLU A 97 7.35 -20.74 18.48
CA GLU A 97 8.24 -21.91 18.52
C GLU A 97 9.15 -21.94 19.76
N ALA A 98 9.63 -20.78 20.24
CA ALA A 98 10.57 -20.73 21.36
C ALA A 98 9.92 -20.82 22.75
N PHE A 99 8.67 -20.37 22.88
CA PHE A 99 7.99 -20.19 24.17
C PHE A 99 6.60 -20.82 24.25
N GLY A 100 5.86 -20.94 23.14
CA GLY A 100 4.54 -21.57 23.13
C GLY A 100 4.58 -23.05 23.53
N TYR A 101 5.63 -23.78 23.11
CA TYR A 101 5.87 -25.16 23.54
C TYR A 101 6.26 -25.32 25.00
N LYS A 102 6.65 -24.24 25.70
CA LYS A 102 7.08 -24.31 27.11
C LYS A 102 5.96 -24.08 28.10
N GLU A 103 4.88 -23.39 27.71
CA GLU A 103 3.71 -23.19 28.57
C GLU A 103 2.82 -24.44 28.63
N GLU A 104 2.73 -25.23 27.55
CA GLU A 104 1.93 -26.47 27.52
C GLU A 104 2.48 -27.57 28.47
N ASP A 105 3.77 -27.52 28.81
CA ASP A 105 4.43 -28.44 29.75
C ASP A 105 4.33 -28.00 31.24
N LEU A 106 3.74 -26.84 31.53
CA LEU A 106 3.69 -26.27 32.90
C LEU A 106 2.36 -26.50 33.64
N ASP A 107 1.37 -27.15 33.03
CA ASP A 107 0.08 -27.50 33.67
C ASP A 107 0.16 -28.66 34.69
N HIS A 108 1.38 -29.05 35.10
CA HIS A 108 1.62 -30.06 36.15
C HIS A 108 2.56 -29.59 37.27
N VAL A 109 2.47 -28.32 37.66
CA VAL A 109 3.16 -27.83 38.88
C VAL A 109 2.24 -27.94 40.09
N PRO A 110 2.57 -28.76 41.11
CA PRO A 110 1.76 -28.90 42.33
C PRO A 110 1.70 -27.58 43.11
N PRO A 111 0.63 -27.33 43.89
CA PRO A 111 0.38 -26.03 44.49
C PRO A 111 1.50 -25.64 45.47
N PRO A 112 1.85 -24.34 45.56
CA PRO A 112 2.90 -23.87 46.44
C PRO A 112 2.53 -24.11 47.92
N PRO A 113 3.50 -24.45 48.79
CA PRO A 113 3.25 -24.75 50.19
C PRO A 113 2.69 -23.52 50.92
N GLN A 114 1.59 -23.72 51.64
CA GLN A 114 1.01 -22.68 52.48
C GLN A 114 1.87 -22.47 53.73
N VAL A 115 2.26 -21.21 53.96
CA VAL A 115 2.98 -20.79 55.15
C VAL A 115 1.98 -20.06 56.05
N ASN A 116 1.80 -20.58 57.27
CA ASN A 116 0.90 -20.06 58.32
C ASN A 116 1.21 -18.61 58.72
#